data_AF-A0A7T5R1V8-F1
#
_entry.id   AF-A0A7T5R1V8-F1
#
_cell.length_a   1.000
_cell.length_b   1.000
_cell.length_c   1.000
_cell.angle_alpha   90.00
_cell.angle_beta   90.00
_cell.angle_gamma   90.00
#
_symmetry.space_group_name_H-M   'P 1'
#
loop_
_entity.id
_entity.type
_entity.pdbx_description
1 polymer ?
#
loop_
_entity_poly.entity_id
_entity_poly.type
_entity_poly.pdbx_seq_one_letter_code
_entity_poly.pdbx_strand_id
1 'polypeptide(L)'
;MTSPLLIQLGLPLLAEIVGGALKKIDHPAAQGAASSLGTLGEILAAGRITPEQIAEANRHAEKLAEMKLGEKQAAYQQINESLRAEVASPDAYVRRMRPTFGYLMAFTWAAQMFAVAYVIVFRTAESSLVIEAMESLGMIWGIGLSVLGVYVYQRSEEKKCGVSQNADWKDVKSQAVLPPRKPLSSLKMND
;
A
#
# COMPACT_ATOMS: atom_id res chain seq x y z
N MET A 1 -9.24 -2.01 -32.03
CA MET A 1 -9.89 -2.78 -33.10
C MET A 1 -9.13 -4.09 -33.27
N THR A 2 -9.46 -5.12 -32.49
CA THR A 2 -8.91 -6.47 -32.72
C THR A 2 -9.50 -6.99 -34.01
N SER A 3 -8.66 -7.22 -35.01
CA SER A 3 -9.08 -7.60 -36.36
C SER A 3 -9.97 -8.85 -36.30
N PRO A 4 -11.13 -8.91 -37.00
CA PRO A 4 -12.02 -10.08 -37.03
C PRO A 4 -11.30 -11.39 -37.36
N LEU A 5 -10.22 -11.29 -38.14
CA LEU A 5 -9.29 -12.36 -38.49
C LEU A 5 -8.57 -13.00 -37.30
N LEU A 6 -8.15 -12.22 -36.29
CA LEU A 6 -7.49 -12.74 -35.08
C LEU A 6 -8.47 -13.55 -34.22
N ILE A 7 -9.74 -13.18 -34.21
CA ILE A 7 -10.79 -13.87 -33.46
C ILE A 7 -11.22 -15.14 -34.21
N GLN A 8 -11.41 -15.06 -35.53
CA GLN A 8 -11.80 -16.22 -36.35
C GLN A 8 -10.72 -17.29 -36.45
N LEU A 9 -9.43 -16.92 -36.47
CA LEU A 9 -8.32 -17.88 -36.55
C LEU A 9 -7.73 -18.24 -35.17
N GLY A 10 -7.74 -17.30 -34.22
CA GLY A 10 -7.07 -17.48 -32.93
C GLY A 10 -7.89 -18.24 -31.89
N LEU A 11 -9.22 -18.06 -31.85
CA LEU A 11 -10.07 -18.79 -30.89
C LEU A 11 -10.10 -20.30 -31.13
N PRO A 12 -10.23 -20.81 -32.37
CA PRO A 12 -10.19 -22.25 -32.61
C PRO A 12 -8.86 -22.87 -32.20
N LEU A 13 -7.75 -22.19 -32.50
CA LEU A 13 -6.40 -22.62 -32.12
C LEU A 13 -6.22 -22.65 -30.59
N LEU A 14 -6.71 -21.62 -29.88
CA LEU A 14 -6.67 -21.58 -28.42
C LEU A 14 -7.56 -22.65 -27.80
N ALA A 15 -8.75 -22.90 -28.36
CA ALA A 15 -9.64 -23.96 -27.91
C ALA A 15 -9.01 -25.35 -28.06
N GLU A 16 -8.27 -25.58 -29.15
CA GLU A 16 -7.53 -26.83 -29.38
C GLU A 16 -6.37 -26.99 -28.39
N ILE A 17 -5.58 -25.94 -28.15
CA ILE A 17 -4.45 -25.97 -27.20
C ILE A 17 -4.95 -26.17 -25.76
N VAL A 18 -5.94 -25.38 -25.32
CA VAL A 18 -6.49 -25.45 -23.96
C VAL A 18 -7.28 -26.73 -23.76
N GLY A 19 -8.08 -27.15 -24.75
CA GLY A 19 -8.79 -28.43 -24.74
C GLY A 19 -7.83 -29.61 -24.68
N GLY A 20 -6.74 -29.58 -25.45
CA GLY A 20 -5.68 -30.59 -25.44
C GLY A 20 -4.93 -30.67 -24.11
N ALA A 21 -4.70 -29.53 -23.45
CA ALA A 21 -4.11 -29.48 -22.12
C ALA A 21 -5.07 -30.03 -21.05
N LEU A 22 -6.35 -29.64 -21.09
CA LEU A 22 -7.38 -30.11 -20.16
C LEU A 22 -7.66 -31.62 -20.29
N LYS A 23 -7.51 -32.19 -21.50
CA LYS A 23 -7.67 -33.63 -21.76
C LYS A 23 -6.59 -34.49 -21.09
N LYS A 24 -5.44 -33.90 -20.72
CA LYS A 24 -4.37 -34.58 -19.96
C LYS A 24 -4.59 -34.60 -18.46
N ILE A 25 -5.63 -33.94 -17.96
CA ILE A 25 -5.98 -33.89 -16.54
C ILE A 25 -7.04 -34.96 -16.26
N ASP A 26 -6.74 -35.92 -15.38
CA ASP A 26 -7.66 -36.97 -14.94
C ASP A 26 -8.66 -36.44 -13.91
N HIS A 27 -9.54 -35.54 -14.35
CA HIS A 27 -10.66 -35.05 -13.57
C HIS A 27 -11.90 -34.91 -14.45
N PRO A 28 -13.09 -35.39 -14.02
CA PRO A 28 -14.29 -35.41 -14.86
C PRO A 28 -14.72 -34.01 -15.35
N ALA A 29 -14.53 -32.97 -14.53
CA ALA A 29 -14.79 -31.59 -14.96
C ALA A 29 -13.81 -31.10 -16.04
N ALA A 30 -12.56 -31.55 -16.01
CA ALA A 30 -11.55 -31.17 -17.00
C ALA A 30 -11.81 -31.88 -18.34
N GLN A 31 -12.19 -33.16 -18.31
CA GLN A 31 -12.61 -33.89 -19.52
C GLN A 31 -13.89 -33.29 -20.12
N GLY A 32 -14.89 -32.94 -19.30
CA GLY A 32 -16.11 -32.28 -19.76
C GLY A 32 -15.86 -30.91 -20.40
N ALA A 33 -14.96 -30.12 -19.82
CA ALA A 33 -14.53 -28.84 -20.39
C ALA A 33 -13.77 -29.02 -21.72
N ALA A 34 -12.86 -30.01 -21.80
CA ALA A 34 -12.11 -30.32 -23.01
C ALA A 34 -13.03 -30.71 -24.18
N SER A 35 -14.02 -31.59 -23.93
CA SER A 35 -15.01 -31.97 -24.94
C SER A 35 -15.84 -30.79 -25.41
N SER A 36 -16.29 -29.95 -24.48
CA SER A 36 -17.10 -28.76 -24.80
C SER A 36 -16.32 -27.74 -25.64
N LEU A 37 -15.04 -27.52 -25.32
CA LEU A 37 -14.15 -26.64 -26.09
C LEU A 37 -13.88 -27.19 -27.51
N GLY A 38 -13.75 -28.51 -27.66
CA GLY A 38 -13.61 -29.16 -28.96
C GLY A 38 -14.84 -28.94 -29.86
N THR A 39 -16.04 -29.20 -29.33
CA THR A 39 -17.30 -28.93 -30.05
C THR A 39 -17.45 -27.45 -30.40
N LEU A 40 -17.06 -26.54 -29.51
CA LEU A 40 -17.11 -25.10 -29.78
C LEU A 40 -16.16 -24.71 -30.94
N GLY A 41 -14.94 -25.26 -30.96
CA GLY A 41 -13.96 -25.04 -32.01
C GLY A 41 -14.45 -25.49 -33.38
N GLU A 42 -15.10 -26.65 -33.46
CA GLU A 42 -15.72 -27.17 -34.69
C GLU A 42 -16.86 -26.26 -35.19
N ILE A 43 -17.72 -25.77 -34.29
CA ILE A 43 -18.83 -24.87 -34.63
C ILE A 43 -18.31 -23.51 -35.14
N LEU A 44 -17.24 -22.97 -34.53
CA LEU A 44 -16.57 -21.76 -35.01
C LEU A 44 -15.91 -21.97 -36.38
N ALA A 45 -15.17 -23.08 -36.56
CA ALA A 45 -14.49 -23.40 -37.80
C ALA A 45 -15.47 -23.62 -38.96
N ALA A 46 -16.65 -24.17 -38.67
CA ALA A 46 -17.74 -24.34 -39.62
C ALA A 46 -18.50 -23.03 -39.95
N GLY A 47 -18.09 -21.89 -39.37
CA GLY A 47 -18.72 -20.58 -39.62
C GLY A 47 -20.17 -20.48 -39.15
N ARG A 48 -20.60 -21.35 -38.22
CA ARG A 48 -21.99 -21.42 -37.74
C ARG A 48 -22.33 -20.37 -36.68
N ILE A 49 -21.33 -19.67 -36.15
CA ILE A 49 -21.51 -18.48 -35.30
C ILE A 49 -21.27 -17.26 -36.18
N THR A 50 -22.29 -16.40 -36.30
CA THR A 50 -22.16 -15.25 -37.18
C THR A 50 -21.25 -14.18 -36.56
N PRO A 51 -20.54 -13.39 -37.39
CA PRO A 51 -19.73 -12.26 -36.92
C PRO A 51 -20.52 -11.28 -36.03
N GLU A 52 -21.82 -11.13 -36.25
CA GLU A 52 -22.70 -10.25 -35.49
C GLU A 52 -22.93 -10.76 -34.06
N GLN A 53 -23.10 -12.08 -33.87
CA GLN A 53 -23.23 -12.70 -32.56
C GLN A 53 -21.94 -12.56 -31.74
N ILE A 54 -20.78 -12.68 -32.39
CA ILE A 54 -19.48 -12.47 -31.75
C ILE A 54 -19.28 -10.99 -31.40
N ALA A 55 -19.67 -10.07 -32.29
CA ALA A 55 -19.60 -8.64 -32.02
C ALA A 55 -20.50 -8.23 -30.84
N GLU A 56 -21.68 -8.82 -30.72
CA GLU A 56 -22.57 -8.60 -29.58
C GLU A 56 -22.03 -9.18 -28.28
N ALA A 57 -21.49 -10.40 -28.31
CA ALA A 57 -20.82 -11.00 -27.16
C ALA A 57 -19.63 -10.15 -26.69
N ASN A 58 -18.85 -9.58 -27.62
CA ASN A 58 -17.75 -8.68 -27.29
C ASN A 58 -18.24 -7.40 -26.62
N ARG A 59 -19.32 -6.77 -27.10
CA ARG A 59 -19.92 -5.59 -26.45
C ARG A 59 -20.36 -5.89 -25.01
N HIS A 60 -20.95 -7.05 -24.78
CA HIS A 60 -21.33 -7.47 -23.43
C HIS A 60 -20.10 -7.75 -22.56
N ALA A 61 -19.06 -8.38 -23.10
CA ALA A 61 -17.81 -8.64 -22.39
C ALA A 61 -17.09 -7.34 -22.01
N GLU A 62 -17.04 -6.35 -22.91
CA GLU A 62 -16.49 -5.01 -22.67
C GLU A 62 -17.26 -4.30 -21.54
N LYS A 63 -18.60 -4.25 -21.61
CA LYS A 63 -19.44 -3.64 -20.56
C LYS A 63 -19.26 -4.33 -19.21
N LEU A 64 -19.13 -5.66 -19.19
CA LEU A 64 -18.93 -6.42 -17.97
C LEU A 64 -17.52 -6.22 -17.39
N ALA A 65 -16.50 -6.08 -18.25
CA ALA A 65 -15.15 -5.70 -17.84
C ALA A 65 -15.13 -4.28 -17.23
N GLU A 66 -15.81 -3.31 -17.83
CA GLU A 66 -15.96 -1.96 -17.29
C GLU A 66 -16.64 -1.96 -15.91
N MET A 67 -17.76 -2.68 -15.76
CA MET A 67 -18.44 -2.78 -14.46
C MET A 67 -17.54 -3.42 -13.39
N LYS A 68 -16.84 -4.51 -13.73
CA LYS A 68 -15.89 -5.17 -12.80
C LYS A 68 -14.71 -4.26 -12.43
N LEU A 69 -14.23 -3.43 -13.36
CA LEU A 69 -13.20 -2.45 -13.07
C LEU A 69 -13.73 -1.37 -12.13
N GLY A 70 -14.97 -0.91 -12.33
CA GLY A 70 -15.64 0.03 -11.44
C GLY A 70 -15.82 -0.50 -10.02
N GLU A 71 -16.29 -1.74 -9.87
CA GLU A 71 -16.43 -2.41 -8.57
C GLU A 71 -15.09 -2.54 -7.84
N LYS A 72 -14.04 -2.99 -8.55
CA LYS A 72 -12.69 -3.09 -7.98
C LYS A 72 -12.17 -1.72 -7.55
N GLN A 73 -12.37 -0.70 -8.37
CA GLN A 73 -11.95 0.66 -8.06
C GLN A 73 -12.65 1.20 -6.81
N ALA A 74 -13.96 0.99 -6.70
CA ALA A 74 -14.74 1.38 -5.51
C ALA A 74 -14.26 0.64 -4.25
N ALA A 75 -14.01 -0.67 -4.35
CA ALA A 75 -13.47 -1.46 -3.25
C ALA A 75 -12.09 -0.95 -2.81
N TYR A 76 -11.19 -0.67 -3.75
CA TYR A 76 -9.87 -0.11 -3.44
C TYR A 76 -9.95 1.29 -2.85
N GLN A 77 -10.88 2.13 -3.31
CA GLN A 77 -11.10 3.46 -2.73
C GLN A 77 -11.58 3.36 -1.28
N GLN A 78 -12.54 2.49 -0.99
CA GLN A 78 -13.08 2.29 0.35
C GLN A 78 -12.03 1.71 1.32
N ILE A 79 -11.21 0.77 0.86
CA ILE A 79 -10.08 0.24 1.63
C ILE A 79 -9.06 1.35 1.92
N ASN A 80 -8.72 2.17 0.92
CA ASN A 80 -7.77 3.27 1.13
C ASN A 80 -8.33 4.36 2.05
N GLU A 81 -9.63 4.65 1.96
CA GLU A 81 -10.29 5.64 2.80
C GLU A 81 -10.32 5.18 4.27
N SER A 82 -10.70 3.93 4.53
CA SER A 82 -10.68 3.36 5.89
C SER A 82 -9.26 3.29 6.47
N LEU A 83 -8.26 2.84 5.70
CA LEU A 83 -6.86 2.85 6.14
C LEU A 83 -6.35 4.25 6.47
N ARG A 84 -6.70 5.26 5.67
CA ARG A 84 -6.34 6.65 5.97
C ARG A 84 -7.03 7.16 7.22
N ALA A 85 -8.29 6.78 7.45
CA ALA A 85 -9.02 7.13 8.67
C ALA A 85 -8.41 6.47 9.91
N GLU A 86 -7.97 5.21 9.81
CA GLU A 86 -7.27 4.50 10.89
C GLU A 86 -5.90 5.13 11.20
N VAL A 87 -5.11 5.44 10.17
CA VAL A 87 -3.80 6.11 10.33
C VAL A 87 -3.96 7.54 10.87
N ALA A 88 -5.02 8.25 10.48
CA ALA A 88 -5.34 9.58 10.97
C ALA A 88 -6.02 9.59 12.35
N SER A 89 -6.32 8.41 12.91
CA SER A 89 -6.93 8.29 14.23
C SER A 89 -6.02 8.96 15.27
N PRO A 90 -6.54 9.94 16.06
CA PRO A 90 -5.76 10.76 16.97
C PRO A 90 -5.40 10.03 18.28
N ASP A 91 -5.24 8.72 18.25
CA ASP A 91 -5.01 7.91 19.45
C ASP A 91 -3.70 8.31 20.14
N ALA A 92 -3.84 8.79 21.38
CA ALA A 92 -2.75 9.20 22.22
C ALA A 92 -1.79 8.04 22.57
N TYR A 93 -2.28 6.80 22.53
CA TYR A 93 -1.49 5.60 22.81
C TYR A 93 -0.39 5.39 21.76
N VAL A 94 -0.72 5.46 20.46
CA VAL A 94 0.24 5.29 19.35
C VAL A 94 1.31 6.38 19.36
N ARG A 95 0.94 7.62 19.71
CA ARG A 95 1.88 8.75 19.77
C ARG A 95 2.83 8.70 20.97
N ARG A 96 2.40 8.09 22.08
CA ARG A 96 3.20 7.99 23.32
C ARG A 96 4.05 6.73 23.40
N MET A 97 3.56 5.61 22.85
CA MET A 97 4.30 4.33 22.75
C MET A 97 5.69 4.50 22.11
N ARG A 98 5.71 5.30 21.04
CA ARG A 98 6.89 5.63 20.24
C ARG A 98 8.05 6.23 21.09
N PRO A 99 7.86 7.34 21.82
CA PRO A 99 8.89 7.89 22.72
C PRO A 99 9.12 7.07 24.01
N THR A 100 8.11 6.37 24.56
CA THR A 100 8.31 5.55 25.78
C THR A 100 9.32 4.43 25.57
N PHE A 101 9.32 3.80 24.38
CA PHE A 101 10.31 2.78 24.04
C PHE A 101 11.74 3.34 24.08
N GLY A 102 11.95 4.53 23.50
CA GLY A 102 13.26 5.19 23.52
C GLY A 102 13.73 5.54 24.93
N TYR A 103 12.82 6.01 25.80
CA TYR A 103 13.16 6.30 27.20
C TYR A 103 13.52 5.05 28.00
N LEU A 104 12.77 3.95 27.82
CA LEU A 104 13.10 2.66 28.43
C LEU A 104 14.47 2.16 27.98
N MET A 105 14.79 2.24 26.69
CA MET A 105 16.11 1.85 26.16
C MET A 105 17.24 2.72 26.70
N ALA A 106 17.04 4.03 26.81
CA ALA A 106 18.03 4.93 27.39
C ALA A 106 18.26 4.60 28.88
N PHE A 107 17.19 4.28 29.60
CA PHE A 107 17.26 3.90 31.00
C PHE A 107 17.99 2.56 31.20
N THR A 108 17.69 1.54 30.40
CA THR A 108 18.37 0.24 30.48
C THR A 108 19.85 0.38 30.13
N TRP A 109 20.19 1.17 29.12
CA TRP A 109 21.58 1.47 28.79
C TRP A 109 22.31 2.18 29.92
N ALA A 110 21.70 3.20 30.52
CA ALA A 110 22.28 3.91 31.66
C ALA A 110 22.52 2.96 32.83
N ALA A 111 21.51 2.15 33.19
CA ALA A 111 21.63 1.16 34.26
C ALA A 111 22.76 0.15 33.99
N GLN A 112 22.88 -0.34 32.75
CA GLN A 112 23.94 -1.25 32.33
C GLN A 112 25.33 -0.60 32.43
N MET A 113 25.49 0.65 31.97
CA MET A 113 26.74 1.38 32.07
C MET A 113 27.13 1.68 33.52
N PHE A 114 26.16 2.00 34.38
CA PHE A 114 26.39 2.14 35.81
C PHE A 114 26.82 0.82 36.46
N ALA A 115 26.21 -0.30 36.10
CA ALA A 115 26.61 -1.61 36.60
C ALA A 115 28.06 -1.96 36.21
N VAL A 116 28.44 -1.71 34.95
CA VAL A 116 29.82 -1.90 34.47
C VAL A 116 30.79 -0.99 35.22
N ALA A 117 30.47 0.30 35.35
CA ALA A 117 31.30 1.25 36.08
C ALA A 117 31.48 0.85 37.56
N TYR A 118 30.40 0.39 38.21
CA TYR A 118 30.45 -0.12 39.58
C TYR A 118 31.39 -1.31 39.71
N VAL A 119 31.30 -2.29 38.80
CA VAL A 119 32.20 -3.47 38.81
C VAL A 119 33.65 -3.05 38.60
N ILE A 120 33.94 -2.14 37.67
CA ILE A 120 35.31 -1.67 37.43
C ILE A 120 35.92 -1.04 38.69
N VAL A 121 35.15 -0.23 39.43
CA VAL A 121 35.63 0.50 40.61
C VAL A 121 35.70 -0.39 41.86
N PHE A 122 34.68 -1.20 42.13
CA PHE A 122 34.54 -1.93 43.41
C PHE A 122 34.84 -3.42 43.31
N ARG A 123 34.85 -3.99 42.10
CA ARG A 123 35.07 -5.42 41.81
C ARG A 123 36.03 -5.61 40.63
N THR A 124 37.14 -4.87 40.62
CA THR A 124 38.07 -4.81 39.48
C THR A 124 38.61 -6.18 39.05
N ALA A 125 38.73 -7.15 39.97
CA ALA A 125 39.14 -8.51 39.62
C ALA A 125 38.16 -9.22 38.67
N GLU A 126 36.87 -8.84 38.70
CA GLU A 126 35.80 -9.42 37.89
C GLU A 126 35.52 -8.60 36.62
N SER A 127 36.15 -7.43 36.45
CA SER A 127 35.80 -6.49 35.38
C SER A 127 36.00 -7.07 33.99
N SER A 128 37.07 -7.87 33.78
CA SER A 128 37.34 -8.49 32.49
C SER A 128 36.22 -9.46 32.09
N LEU A 129 35.73 -10.26 33.03
CA LEU A 129 34.65 -11.22 32.79
C LEU A 129 33.33 -10.52 32.46
N VAL A 130 33.04 -9.41 33.16
CA VAL A 130 31.83 -8.62 32.89
C VAL A 130 31.89 -7.88 31.55
N ILE A 131 33.07 -7.39 31.15
CA ILE A 131 33.26 -6.76 29.84
C ILE A 131 33.12 -7.78 28.71
N GLU A 132 33.66 -8.99 28.86
CA GLU A 132 33.49 -10.09 27.90
C GLU A 132 32.02 -10.51 27.79
N ALA A 133 31.32 -10.64 28.92
CA ALA A 133 29.89 -10.91 28.92
C ALA A 133 29.11 -9.79 28.21
N MET A 134 29.51 -8.53 28.39
CA MET A 134 28.91 -7.39 27.71
C MET A 134 29.04 -7.46 26.17
N GLU A 135 30.16 -7.96 25.67
CA GLU A 135 30.38 -8.15 24.23
C GLU A 135 29.35 -9.13 23.64
N SER A 136 29.01 -10.19 24.36
CA SER A 136 28.00 -11.16 23.91
C SER A 136 26.59 -10.56 23.77
N LEU A 137 26.28 -9.46 24.48
CA LEU A 137 25.02 -8.71 24.33
C LEU A 137 25.03 -7.77 23.10
N GLY A 138 26.14 -7.67 22.36
CA GLY A 138 26.27 -6.78 21.21
C GLY A 138 25.19 -7.01 20.14
N MET A 139 24.80 -8.27 19.90
CA MET A 139 23.77 -8.60 18.91
C MET A 139 22.38 -8.05 19.29
N ILE A 140 21.95 -8.20 20.54
CA ILE A 140 20.65 -7.69 20.98
C ILE A 140 20.62 -6.15 20.96
N TRP A 141 21.74 -5.51 21.31
CA TRP A 141 21.90 -4.06 21.20
C TRP A 141 21.91 -3.57 19.76
N GLY A 142 22.55 -4.29 18.83
CA GLY A 142 22.52 -3.97 17.41
C GLY A 142 21.11 -3.95 16.84
N ILE A 143 20.30 -4.96 17.18
CA ILE A 143 18.88 -5.01 16.79
C ILE A 143 18.10 -3.86 17.44
N GLY A 144 18.22 -3.65 18.75
CA GLY A 144 17.52 -2.58 19.46
C GLY A 144 17.82 -1.18 18.94
N LEU A 145 19.10 -0.89 18.65
CA LEU A 145 19.53 0.40 18.11
C LEU A 145 19.11 0.59 16.64
N SER A 146 19.03 -0.48 15.84
CA SER A 146 18.49 -0.40 14.48
C SER A 146 17.04 0.09 14.46
N VAL A 147 16.20 -0.45 15.35
CA VAL A 147 14.78 -0.05 15.47
C VAL A 147 14.67 1.41 15.91
N LEU A 148 15.50 1.83 16.87
CA LEU A 148 15.56 3.22 17.30
C LEU A 148 16.02 4.15 16.16
N GLY A 149 16.99 3.71 15.35
CA GLY A 149 17.49 4.44 14.19
C GLY A 149 16.40 4.72 13.15
N VAL A 150 15.62 3.69 12.77
CA VAL A 150 14.47 3.85 11.85
C VAL A 150 13.44 4.82 12.46
N TYR A 151 13.16 4.68 13.75
CA TYR A 151 12.21 5.54 14.46
C TYR A 151 12.64 7.02 14.48
N VAL A 152 13.91 7.32 14.79
CA VAL A 152 14.45 8.69 14.79
C VAL A 152 14.46 9.29 13.39
N TYR A 153 14.79 8.48 12.37
CA TYR A 153 14.75 8.91 10.98
C TYR A 153 13.33 9.32 10.55
N GLN A 154 12.35 8.44 10.76
CA GLN A 154 10.96 8.73 10.39
C GLN A 154 10.40 9.93 11.17
N ARG A 155 10.73 10.06 12.46
CA ARG A 155 10.32 11.21 13.26
C ARG A 155 10.97 12.53 12.81
N SER A 156 12.19 12.46 12.27
CA SER A 156 12.87 13.62 11.70
C SER A 156 12.23 14.06 10.39
N GLU A 157 11.84 13.12 9.52
CA GLU A 157 11.08 13.40 8.30
C GLU A 157 9.71 14.02 8.60
N GLU A 158 8.96 13.48 9.57
CA GLU A 158 7.68 14.04 10.01
C GLU A 158 7.82 15.51 10.47
N LYS A 159 8.90 15.85 11.17
CA LYS A 159 9.18 17.24 11.60
C LYS A 159 9.48 18.15 10.40
N LYS A 160 10.23 17.68 9.39
CA LYS A 160 10.53 18.47 8.18
C LYS A 160 9.25 18.81 7.41
N CYS A 161 8.37 17.84 7.19
CA CYS A 161 7.09 18.06 6.51
C CYS A 161 6.17 19.01 7.30
N GLY A 162 6.10 18.87 8.63
CA GLY A 162 5.28 19.75 9.49
C GLY A 162 5.81 21.18 9.62
N VAL A 163 7.11 21.41 9.41
CA VAL A 163 7.72 22.76 9.38
C VAL A 163 7.39 23.46 8.06
N SER A 164 7.43 22.74 6.93
CA SER A 164 7.05 23.30 5.62
C SER A 164 5.58 23.75 5.59
N GLN A 165 4.66 22.94 6.13
CA GLN A 165 3.24 23.29 6.21
C GLN A 165 2.95 24.46 7.18
N ASN A 166 3.80 24.65 8.20
CA ASN A 166 3.69 25.76 9.15
C ASN A 166 4.28 27.09 8.66
N ALA A 167 5.25 27.05 7.73
CA ALA A 167 5.78 28.24 7.07
C ALA A 167 4.75 28.79 6.07
N ASP A 168 4.17 27.90 5.25
CA ASP A 168 3.20 28.23 4.21
C ASP A 168 1.95 28.96 4.77
N TRP A 169 1.35 28.49 5.87
CA TRP A 169 0.14 29.17 6.40
C TRP A 169 0.42 30.56 6.98
N LYS A 170 1.63 30.80 7.50
CA LYS A 170 1.99 32.11 8.05
C LYS A 170 2.13 33.17 6.95
N ASP A 171 2.63 32.76 5.79
CA ASP A 171 2.70 33.62 4.61
C ASP A 171 1.31 33.86 3.99
N VAL A 172 0.42 32.86 4.04
CA VAL A 172 -0.99 33.03 3.62
C VAL A 172 -1.75 33.98 4.57
N LYS A 173 -1.56 33.89 5.89
CA LYS A 173 -2.23 34.81 6.83
C LYS A 173 -1.64 36.22 6.86
N SER A 174 -0.38 36.42 6.50
CA SER A 174 0.19 37.77 6.34
C SER A 174 -0.35 38.49 5.10
N GLN A 175 -0.73 37.74 4.05
CA GLN A 175 -1.42 38.28 2.87
C GLN A 175 -2.94 38.42 3.03
N ALA A 176 -3.55 37.71 3.99
CA ALA A 176 -5.00 37.73 4.23
C ALA A 176 -5.50 38.89 5.12
N VAL A 177 -4.74 40.00 5.23
CA VAL A 177 -5.31 41.27 5.71
C VAL A 177 -6.13 41.86 4.56
N LEU A 178 -7.38 41.40 4.47
CA LEU A 178 -8.35 41.94 3.51
C LEU A 178 -8.42 43.47 3.67
N PRO A 179 -8.40 44.25 2.57
CA PRO A 179 -8.61 45.68 2.66
C PRO A 179 -9.97 45.95 3.33
N PRO A 180 -10.10 47.02 4.13
CA PRO A 180 -11.35 47.32 4.82
C PRO A 180 -12.49 47.37 3.82
N ARG A 181 -13.54 46.56 4.04
CA ARG A 181 -14.74 46.57 3.20
C ARG A 181 -15.27 47.99 3.13
N LYS A 182 -15.26 48.59 1.93
CA LYS A 182 -15.92 49.88 1.71
C LYS A 182 -17.39 49.74 2.10
N PRO A 183 -17.95 50.68 2.87
CA PRO A 183 -19.36 50.63 3.24
C PRO A 183 -20.22 50.70 1.97
N LEU A 184 -21.30 49.89 1.96
CA LEU A 184 -22.27 49.74 0.85
C LEU A 184 -23.01 51.03 0.46
N SER A 185 -22.71 52.17 1.07
CA SER A 185 -23.33 53.48 0.80
C SER A 185 -22.77 54.18 -0.45
N SER A 186 -21.79 53.62 -1.16
CA SER A 186 -21.20 54.25 -2.36
C SER A 186 -21.77 53.75 -3.70
N LEU A 187 -22.73 52.82 -3.70
CA LEU A 187 -23.45 52.44 -4.91
C LEU A 187 -24.65 53.37 -5.09
N LYS A 188 -24.42 54.58 -5.58
CA LYS A 188 -25.49 55.39 -6.16
C LYS A 188 -25.90 54.74 -7.49
N MET A 189 -27.15 54.32 -7.58
CA MET A 189 -27.88 54.14 -8.84
C MET A 189 -27.83 55.48 -9.58
N ASN A 190 -27.22 55.49 -10.76
CA ASN A 190 -27.47 56.52 -11.74
C ASN A 190 -28.64 56.04 -12.58
N ASP A 191 -29.71 56.82 -12.56
CA ASP A 191 -30.75 56.85 -13.60
C ASP A 191 -30.16 57.29 -14.96
#